data_AF-A0A3D3H136-F1
#
_entry.id   AF-A0A3D3H136-F1
#
_cell.length_a   1.000
_cell.length_b   1.000
_cell.length_c   1.000
_cell.angle_alpha   90.00
_cell.angle_beta   90.00
_cell.angle_gamma   90.00
#
_symmetry.space_group_name_H-M   'P 1'
#
loop_
_entity.id
_entity.type
_entity.pdbx_description
1 polymer ?
#
loop_
_entity_poly.entity_id
_entity_poly.type
_entity_poly.pdbx_seq_one_letter_code
_entity_poly.pdbx_strand_id
1 'polypeptide(L)'
;FSSDKLIKLGRIHDSDQAKIAAKLATESGVTSFNLDLMHGLPNQSLNNALDDLKTAISLNPNHISWYQLTIEPNTIFHSKPPKLPIDDILWEIQDQGVKLLNEAGYQQYEISAYAKPGYQCQHNLNYWQYGDYLGIGCGAHGKITNSRTQKIIRTIKVKHPKGYLDNSRDFLDQLSEVDESDRPFEFMMNQLRLHSAFNINQFQASTGLNISSVLPLLKKAQQRKLMVCEVKDNEEYWLVTQTGQRYLNDLLEIFL
;
A
#
# COMPACT_ATOMS: atom_id res chain seq x y z
N PHE A 1 -16.01 -11.77 3.73
CA PHE A 1 -17.00 -12.78 3.31
C PHE A 1 -18.19 -12.89 4.25
N SER A 2 -18.12 -12.44 5.51
CA SER A 2 -19.31 -12.34 6.37
C SER A 2 -20.39 -11.37 5.82
N SER A 3 -21.59 -11.87 5.54
CA SER A 3 -22.70 -11.09 4.98
C SER A 3 -23.10 -9.89 5.84
N ASP A 4 -23.19 -10.06 7.16
CA ASP A 4 -23.52 -8.97 8.09
C ASP A 4 -22.49 -7.83 8.04
N LYS A 5 -21.22 -8.17 7.79
CA LYS A 5 -20.14 -7.18 7.67
C LYS A 5 -20.22 -6.45 6.34
N LEU A 6 -20.49 -7.16 5.24
CA LEU A 6 -20.66 -6.57 3.92
C LEU A 6 -21.78 -5.53 3.90
N ILE A 7 -22.94 -5.86 4.51
CA ILE A 7 -24.07 -4.93 4.64
C ILE A 7 -23.66 -3.69 5.46
N LYS A 8 -22.98 -3.87 6.60
CA LYS A 8 -22.51 -2.75 7.44
C LYS A 8 -21.48 -1.86 6.74
N LEU A 9 -20.69 -2.41 5.83
CA LEU A 9 -19.74 -1.68 4.99
C LEU A 9 -20.42 -1.04 3.75
N GLY A 10 -21.73 -1.19 3.58
CA GLY A 10 -22.46 -0.67 2.42
C GLY A 10 -22.10 -1.37 1.11
N ARG A 11 -21.58 -2.60 1.16
CA ARG A 11 -21.24 -3.37 -0.04
C ARG A 11 -22.51 -3.87 -0.70
N ILE A 12 -22.58 -3.71 -2.02
CA ILE A 12 -23.71 -4.14 -2.86
C ILE A 12 -23.64 -5.62 -3.27
N HIS A 13 -22.59 -6.33 -2.87
CA HIS A 13 -22.39 -7.75 -3.16
C HIS A 13 -22.45 -8.59 -1.89
N ASP A 14 -22.85 -9.86 -2.03
CA ASP A 14 -22.80 -10.86 -0.97
C ASP A 14 -21.57 -11.78 -1.07
N SER A 15 -21.46 -12.71 -0.11
CA SER A 15 -20.36 -13.66 -0.06
C SER A 15 -20.29 -14.59 -1.27
N ASP A 16 -21.43 -15.03 -1.80
CA ASP A 16 -21.48 -16.05 -2.84
C ASP A 16 -21.17 -15.43 -4.19
N GLN A 17 -21.65 -14.19 -4.42
CA GLN A 17 -21.25 -13.37 -5.56
C GLN A 17 -19.73 -13.14 -5.57
N ALA A 18 -19.10 -12.85 -4.43
CA ALA A 18 -17.65 -12.70 -4.35
C ALA A 18 -16.90 -14.01 -4.70
N LYS A 19 -17.38 -15.17 -4.20
CA LYS A 19 -16.80 -16.48 -4.54
C LYS A 19 -16.97 -16.83 -6.02
N ILE A 20 -18.15 -16.57 -6.58
CA ILE A 20 -18.43 -16.77 -8.01
C ILE A 20 -17.50 -15.88 -8.85
N ALA A 21 -17.33 -14.61 -8.50
CA ALA A 21 -16.44 -13.71 -9.21
C ALA A 21 -14.98 -14.18 -9.20
N ALA A 22 -14.48 -14.69 -8.07
CA ALA A 22 -13.12 -15.25 -7.98
C ALA A 22 -12.96 -16.50 -8.87
N LYS A 23 -13.96 -17.38 -8.89
CA LYS A 23 -13.98 -18.55 -9.78
C LYS A 23 -13.98 -18.13 -11.25
N LEU A 24 -14.84 -17.19 -11.63
CA LEU A 24 -14.88 -16.65 -12.99
C LEU A 24 -13.57 -15.99 -13.38
N ALA A 25 -12.92 -15.25 -12.47
CA ALA A 25 -11.60 -14.68 -12.72
C ALA A 25 -10.59 -15.78 -13.07
N THR A 26 -10.58 -16.87 -12.31
CA THR A 26 -9.72 -18.04 -12.58
C THR A 26 -10.01 -18.65 -13.96
N GLU A 27 -11.27 -18.75 -14.34
CA GLU A 27 -11.72 -19.37 -15.60
C GLU A 27 -11.62 -18.42 -16.82
N SER A 28 -11.45 -17.12 -16.61
CA SER A 28 -11.50 -16.09 -17.66
C SER A 28 -10.25 -16.00 -18.55
N GLY A 29 -9.17 -16.68 -18.18
CA GLY A 29 -7.89 -16.62 -18.90
C GLY A 29 -6.99 -15.43 -18.54
N VAL A 30 -7.34 -14.64 -17.50
CA VAL A 30 -6.40 -13.68 -16.93
C VAL A 30 -5.21 -14.39 -16.29
N THR A 31 -4.05 -13.76 -16.32
CA THR A 31 -2.80 -14.35 -15.79
C THR A 31 -2.74 -14.32 -14.26
N SER A 32 -3.45 -13.39 -13.63
CA SER A 32 -3.55 -13.28 -12.18
C SER A 32 -4.76 -12.44 -11.78
N PHE A 33 -5.19 -12.61 -10.52
CA PHE A 33 -6.17 -11.73 -9.90
C PHE A 33 -5.86 -11.52 -8.42
N ASN A 34 -6.45 -10.47 -7.88
CA ASN A 34 -6.33 -10.07 -6.49
C ASN A 34 -7.69 -10.16 -5.77
N LEU A 35 -7.66 -10.51 -4.49
CA LEU A 35 -8.80 -10.35 -3.58
C LEU A 35 -8.45 -9.35 -2.47
N ASP A 36 -9.29 -8.33 -2.31
CA ASP A 36 -9.18 -7.34 -1.24
C ASP A 36 -9.99 -7.76 -0.02
N LEU A 37 -9.34 -7.77 1.15
CA LEU A 37 -9.93 -8.10 2.43
C LEU A 37 -9.58 -7.04 3.48
N MET A 38 -10.61 -6.60 4.19
CA MET A 38 -10.46 -5.76 5.37
C MET A 38 -10.66 -6.59 6.65
N HIS A 39 -9.79 -6.39 7.64
CA HIS A 39 -9.99 -6.91 9.01
C HIS A 39 -10.08 -5.76 10.02
N GLY A 40 -10.35 -6.07 11.29
CA GLY A 40 -10.59 -5.06 12.32
C GLY A 40 -11.95 -4.37 12.19
N LEU A 41 -12.93 -5.02 11.56
CA LEU A 41 -14.27 -4.47 11.37
C LEU A 41 -15.03 -4.37 12.72
N PRO A 42 -16.04 -3.49 12.84
CA PRO A 42 -16.82 -3.36 14.08
C PRO A 42 -17.44 -4.69 14.50
N ASN A 43 -17.23 -5.09 15.76
CA ASN A 43 -17.65 -6.37 16.34
C ASN A 43 -17.12 -7.61 15.58
N GLN A 44 -15.97 -7.53 14.91
CA GLN A 44 -15.33 -8.70 14.28
C GLN A 44 -14.51 -9.45 15.33
N SER A 45 -14.81 -10.74 15.52
CA SER A 45 -13.96 -11.61 16.34
C SER A 45 -12.74 -12.10 15.57
N LEU A 46 -11.73 -12.59 16.29
CA LEU A 46 -10.58 -13.29 15.71
C LEU A 46 -11.02 -14.38 14.74
N ASN A 47 -11.92 -15.28 15.18
CA ASN A 47 -12.42 -16.38 14.33
C ASN A 47 -13.07 -15.86 13.05
N ASN A 48 -13.88 -14.80 13.11
CA ASN A 48 -14.50 -14.25 11.90
C ASN A 48 -13.46 -13.69 10.92
N ALA A 49 -12.43 -12.99 11.42
CA ALA A 49 -11.38 -12.45 10.57
C ALA A 49 -10.56 -13.57 9.89
N LEU A 50 -10.22 -14.62 10.64
CA LEU A 50 -9.49 -15.76 10.10
C LEU A 50 -10.35 -16.60 9.15
N ASP A 51 -11.65 -16.73 9.37
CA ASP A 51 -12.55 -17.44 8.46
C ASP A 51 -12.72 -16.69 7.13
N ASP A 52 -12.81 -15.35 7.17
CA ASP A 52 -12.79 -14.52 5.96
C ASP A 52 -11.48 -14.74 5.18
N LEU A 53 -10.33 -14.77 5.87
CA LEU A 53 -9.03 -14.96 5.25
C LEU A 53 -8.84 -16.39 4.68
N LYS A 54 -9.25 -17.43 5.42
CA LYS A 54 -9.26 -18.82 4.95
C LYS A 54 -10.13 -18.99 3.70
N THR A 55 -11.26 -18.29 3.66
CA THR A 55 -12.13 -18.27 2.48
C THR A 55 -11.44 -17.64 1.28
N ALA A 56 -10.73 -16.52 1.45
CA ALA A 56 -9.94 -15.93 0.36
C ALA A 56 -8.84 -16.88 -0.13
N ILE A 57 -8.12 -17.50 0.80
CA ILE A 57 -7.04 -18.44 0.50
C ILE A 57 -7.56 -19.66 -0.27
N SER A 58 -8.74 -20.20 0.07
CA SER A 58 -9.31 -21.37 -0.62
C SER A 58 -9.77 -21.07 -2.04
N LEU A 59 -10.08 -19.80 -2.36
CA LEU A 59 -10.30 -19.32 -3.72
C LEU A 59 -9.00 -19.17 -4.52
N ASN A 60 -7.85 -19.37 -3.86
CA ASN A 60 -6.52 -19.51 -4.45
C ASN A 60 -6.08 -18.36 -5.39
N PRO A 61 -6.31 -17.06 -5.07
CA PRO A 61 -5.79 -15.97 -5.89
C PRO A 61 -4.26 -16.00 -5.97
N ASN A 62 -3.71 -15.20 -6.89
CA ASN A 62 -2.27 -15.00 -6.97
C ASN A 62 -1.79 -13.94 -5.96
N HIS A 63 -2.68 -13.02 -5.63
CA HIS A 63 -2.42 -11.85 -4.81
C HIS A 63 -3.60 -11.63 -3.84
N ILE A 64 -3.30 -11.22 -2.61
CA ILE A 64 -4.29 -10.85 -1.60
C ILE A 64 -3.84 -9.51 -1.01
N SER A 65 -4.70 -8.51 -1.11
CA SER A 65 -4.56 -7.31 -0.29
C SER A 65 -5.34 -7.52 1.00
N TRP A 66 -4.65 -7.53 2.12
CA TRP A 66 -5.23 -7.77 3.43
C TRP A 66 -4.76 -6.69 4.39
N TYR A 67 -5.71 -5.89 4.88
CA TYR A 67 -5.41 -4.69 5.64
C TYR A 67 -6.43 -4.40 6.72
N GLN A 68 -5.97 -3.72 7.77
CA GLN A 68 -6.82 -3.26 8.85
C GLN A 68 -7.71 -2.12 8.35
N LEU A 69 -8.97 -2.11 8.77
CA LEU A 69 -9.85 -0.96 8.59
C LEU A 69 -9.31 0.23 9.39
N THR A 70 -8.77 1.23 8.69
CA THR A 70 -8.51 2.57 9.20
C THR A 70 -9.70 3.49 8.92
N ILE A 71 -10.03 4.36 9.88
CA ILE A 71 -11.07 5.38 9.69
C ILE A 71 -10.43 6.62 9.09
N GLU A 72 -10.56 6.78 7.78
CA GLU A 72 -10.06 7.96 7.07
C GLU A 72 -11.01 9.16 7.20
N PRO A 73 -10.48 10.40 7.29
CA PRO A 73 -11.28 11.62 7.19
C PRO A 73 -12.15 11.60 5.91
N ASN A 74 -13.39 12.06 6.02
CA ASN A 74 -14.38 12.11 4.92
C ASN A 74 -15.00 10.76 4.48
N THR A 75 -14.87 9.69 5.27
CA THR A 75 -15.63 8.45 5.06
C THR A 75 -16.96 8.44 5.83
N ILE A 76 -17.89 7.57 5.44
CA ILE A 76 -19.13 7.33 6.22
C ILE A 76 -18.78 6.94 7.67
N PHE A 77 -17.70 6.19 7.87
CA PHE A 77 -17.19 5.85 9.19
C PHE A 77 -16.60 7.03 9.95
N HIS A 78 -16.04 8.05 9.30
CA HIS A 78 -15.67 9.29 9.98
C HIS A 78 -16.90 10.07 10.48
N SER A 79 -18.00 10.07 9.70
CA SER A 79 -19.23 10.76 10.11
C SER A 79 -19.98 10.08 11.27
N LYS A 80 -19.76 8.77 11.45
CA LYS A 80 -20.32 7.95 12.54
C LYS A 80 -19.29 6.87 12.95
N PRO A 81 -18.31 7.20 13.80
CA PRO A 81 -17.21 6.29 14.13
C PRO A 81 -17.74 5.08 14.90
N PRO A 82 -17.56 3.85 14.37
CA PRO A 82 -17.89 2.65 15.11
C PRO A 82 -16.83 2.39 16.19
N LYS A 83 -17.21 1.67 17.25
CA LYS A 83 -16.23 1.13 18.19
C LYS A 83 -15.43 0.02 17.48
N LEU A 84 -14.15 0.27 17.22
CA LEU A 84 -13.23 -0.72 16.64
C LEU A 84 -12.85 -1.76 17.71
N PRO A 85 -12.40 -2.98 17.30
CA PRO A 85 -11.84 -3.95 18.24
C PRO A 85 -10.68 -3.35 19.05
N ILE A 86 -10.49 -3.85 20.27
CA ILE A 86 -9.40 -3.44 21.15
C ILE A 86 -8.06 -3.92 20.53
N ASP A 87 -6.99 -3.15 20.72
CA ASP A 87 -5.67 -3.38 20.11
C ASP A 87 -5.16 -4.82 20.23
N ASP A 88 -5.40 -5.49 21.36
CA ASP A 88 -5.01 -6.89 21.57
C ASP A 88 -5.64 -7.86 20.56
N ILE A 89 -6.93 -7.69 20.25
CA ILE A 89 -7.64 -8.53 19.26
C ILE A 89 -7.10 -8.26 17.86
N LEU A 90 -6.81 -6.99 17.54
CA LEU A 90 -6.25 -6.62 16.23
C LEU A 90 -4.86 -7.23 16.04
N TRP A 91 -4.04 -7.22 17.09
CA TRP A 91 -2.73 -7.84 17.09
C TRP A 91 -2.82 -9.36 16.88
N GLU A 92 -3.71 -10.06 17.58
CA GLU A 92 -3.93 -11.50 17.40
C GLU A 92 -4.42 -11.84 15.99
N ILE A 93 -5.34 -11.02 15.44
CA ILE A 93 -5.81 -11.17 14.06
C ILE A 93 -4.62 -11.06 13.09
N GLN A 94 -3.79 -10.04 13.23
CA GLN A 94 -2.64 -9.80 12.37
C GLN A 94 -1.64 -10.96 12.47
N ASP A 95 -1.22 -11.32 13.68
CA ASP A 95 -0.20 -12.36 13.90
C ASP A 95 -0.65 -13.73 13.35
N GLN A 96 -1.89 -14.15 13.65
CA GLN A 96 -2.41 -15.42 13.15
C GLN A 96 -2.69 -15.40 11.66
N GLY A 97 -3.21 -14.30 11.12
CA GLY A 97 -3.49 -14.21 9.68
C GLY A 97 -2.22 -14.15 8.83
N VAL A 98 -1.15 -13.48 9.29
CA VAL A 98 0.17 -13.52 8.61
C VAL A 98 0.70 -14.96 8.57
N LYS A 99 0.57 -15.73 9.66
CA LYS A 99 0.96 -17.15 9.69
C LYS A 99 0.17 -17.96 8.66
N LEU A 100 -1.15 -17.82 8.61
CA LEU A 100 -2.00 -18.50 7.63
C LEU A 100 -1.64 -18.15 6.18
N LEU A 101 -1.36 -16.88 5.89
CA LEU A 101 -0.95 -16.43 4.55
C LEU A 101 0.40 -17.04 4.15
N ASN A 102 1.38 -17.03 5.06
CA ASN A 102 2.69 -17.63 4.82
C ASN A 102 2.60 -19.15 4.59
N GLU A 103 1.81 -19.86 5.41
CA GLU A 103 1.55 -21.30 5.25
C GLU A 103 0.89 -21.64 3.92
N ALA A 104 0.04 -20.75 3.40
CA ALA A 104 -0.59 -20.86 2.08
C ALA A 104 0.31 -20.38 0.92
N GLY A 105 1.55 -19.97 1.19
CA GLY A 105 2.55 -19.57 0.19
C GLY A 105 2.46 -18.12 -0.29
N TYR A 106 1.71 -17.26 0.41
CA TYR A 106 1.69 -15.82 0.13
C TYR A 106 2.76 -15.10 0.97
N GLN A 107 3.56 -14.27 0.32
CA GLN A 107 4.62 -13.48 0.94
C GLN A 107 4.20 -12.02 1.02
N GLN A 108 4.32 -11.42 2.20
CA GLN A 108 4.14 -9.98 2.38
C GLN A 108 5.29 -9.23 1.72
N TYR A 109 5.01 -8.45 0.67
CA TYR A 109 6.01 -7.63 -0.01
C TYR A 109 5.86 -6.13 0.29
N GLU A 110 4.68 -5.72 0.74
CA GLU A 110 4.41 -4.39 1.30
C GLU A 110 3.37 -4.49 2.43
N ILE A 111 3.16 -3.39 3.16
CA ILE A 111 2.30 -3.27 4.34
C ILE A 111 0.95 -3.99 4.23
N SER A 112 0.25 -3.86 3.11
CA SER A 112 -1.12 -4.35 2.95
C SER A 112 -1.28 -5.46 1.90
N ALA A 113 -0.19 -5.96 1.30
CA ALA A 113 -0.29 -6.90 0.20
C ALA A 113 0.65 -8.08 0.30
N TYR A 114 0.05 -9.21 -0.05
CA TYR A 114 0.61 -10.54 0.01
C TYR A 114 0.46 -11.16 -1.37
N ALA A 115 1.53 -11.78 -1.87
CA ALA A 115 1.49 -12.40 -3.19
C ALA A 115 2.24 -13.72 -3.17
N LYS A 116 1.81 -14.65 -4.02
CA LYS A 116 2.67 -15.79 -4.37
C LYS A 116 3.92 -15.27 -5.10
N PRO A 117 5.05 -15.99 -5.04
CA PRO A 117 6.26 -15.60 -5.74
C PRO A 117 6.00 -15.31 -7.24
N GLY A 118 6.45 -14.16 -7.73
CA GLY A 118 6.28 -13.73 -9.11
C GLY A 118 4.97 -13.01 -9.42
N TYR A 119 4.06 -12.88 -8.46
CA TYR A 119 2.76 -12.23 -8.63
C TYR A 119 2.60 -10.93 -7.83
N GLN A 120 3.70 -10.34 -7.40
CA GLN A 120 3.67 -9.00 -6.80
C GLN A 120 3.11 -7.98 -7.80
N CYS A 121 2.24 -7.10 -7.32
CA CYS A 121 1.61 -6.09 -8.17
C CYS A 121 2.66 -5.09 -8.67
N GLN A 122 2.91 -5.08 -9.98
CA GLN A 122 3.91 -4.22 -10.60
C GLN A 122 3.60 -2.73 -10.41
N HIS A 123 2.32 -2.36 -10.43
CA HIS A 123 1.91 -0.98 -10.16
C HIS A 123 2.23 -0.56 -8.72
N ASN A 124 1.91 -1.41 -7.74
CA ASN A 124 2.22 -1.13 -6.32
C ASN A 124 3.74 -1.03 -6.12
N LEU A 125 4.51 -1.97 -6.67
CA LEU A 125 5.96 -1.93 -6.60
C LEU A 125 6.52 -0.62 -7.17
N ASN A 126 6.12 -0.23 -8.39
CA ASN A 126 6.55 1.03 -8.99
C ASN A 126 6.15 2.24 -8.14
N TYR A 127 4.91 2.28 -7.64
CA TYR A 127 4.43 3.39 -6.81
C TYR A 127 5.24 3.49 -5.50
N TRP A 128 5.46 2.38 -4.80
CA TRP A 128 6.21 2.35 -3.55
C TRP A 128 7.72 2.54 -3.75
N GLN A 129 8.26 2.22 -4.91
CA GLN A 129 9.64 2.54 -5.29
C GLN A 129 9.84 4.01 -5.69
N TYR A 130 8.82 4.85 -5.45
CA TYR A 130 8.80 6.26 -5.86
C TYR A 130 9.00 6.42 -7.38
N GLY A 131 8.56 5.44 -8.17
CA GLY A 131 8.63 5.42 -9.62
C GLY A 131 7.60 6.33 -10.28
N ASP A 132 7.72 6.48 -11.60
CA ASP A 132 6.84 7.32 -12.40
C ASP A 132 5.64 6.55 -12.93
N TYR A 133 4.51 7.23 -13.09
CA TYR A 133 3.28 6.65 -13.62
C TYR A 133 2.35 7.75 -14.17
N LEU A 134 1.56 7.37 -15.17
CA LEU A 134 0.56 8.25 -15.79
C LEU A 134 -0.78 8.11 -15.08
N GLY A 135 -1.37 9.25 -14.71
CA GLY A 135 -2.75 9.34 -14.24
C GLY A 135 -3.72 9.49 -15.40
N ILE A 136 -4.52 8.46 -15.68
CA ILE A 136 -5.50 8.45 -16.77
C ILE A 136 -6.91 8.23 -16.20
N GLY A 137 -7.85 9.06 -16.61
CA GLY A 137 -9.25 9.01 -16.17
C GLY A 137 -9.59 9.97 -15.03
N CYS A 138 -10.87 10.01 -14.68
CA CYS A 138 -11.40 10.94 -13.67
C CYS A 138 -10.72 10.72 -12.31
N GLY A 139 -10.24 11.80 -11.70
CA GLY A 139 -9.60 11.78 -10.37
C GLY A 139 -8.24 11.09 -10.32
N ALA A 140 -7.69 10.66 -11.46
CA ALA A 140 -6.38 10.01 -11.48
C ALA A 140 -5.26 10.98 -11.12
N HIS A 141 -4.30 10.48 -10.36
CA HIS A 141 -3.04 11.17 -10.06
C HIS A 141 -1.92 10.61 -10.94
N GLY A 142 -0.93 11.45 -11.24
CA GLY A 142 0.29 11.04 -11.94
C GLY A 142 1.54 11.62 -11.30
N LYS A 143 2.67 10.96 -11.51
CA LYS A 143 4.02 11.41 -11.11
C LYS A 143 4.97 11.14 -12.27
N ILE A 144 5.66 12.15 -12.75
CA ILE A 144 6.65 12.01 -13.83
C ILE A 144 7.92 12.77 -13.44
N THR A 145 9.06 12.11 -13.57
CA THR A 145 10.38 12.67 -13.32
C THR A 145 11.04 13.00 -14.66
N ASN A 146 11.41 14.25 -14.85
CA ASN A 146 12.14 14.68 -16.03
C ASN A 146 13.63 14.36 -15.86
N SER A 147 14.10 13.31 -16.53
CA SER A 147 15.48 12.81 -16.38
C SER A 147 16.58 13.85 -16.68
N ARG A 148 16.31 14.86 -17.52
CA ARG A 148 17.29 15.91 -17.88
C ARG A 148 17.38 17.02 -16.84
N THR A 149 16.26 17.38 -16.23
CA THR A 149 16.16 18.51 -15.29
C THR A 149 16.02 18.06 -13.83
N GLN A 150 15.81 16.76 -13.61
CA GLN A 150 15.49 16.15 -12.31
C GLN A 150 14.24 16.75 -11.64
N LYS A 151 13.38 17.43 -12.40
CA LYS A 151 12.10 17.94 -11.91
C LYS A 151 11.09 16.83 -11.80
N ILE A 152 10.43 16.71 -10.66
CA ILE A 152 9.33 15.78 -10.43
C ILE A 152 8.02 16.55 -10.56
N ILE A 153 7.18 16.14 -11.49
CA ILE A 153 5.88 16.77 -11.76
C ILE A 153 4.76 15.85 -11.30
N ARG A 154 3.84 16.39 -10.49
CA ARG A 154 2.58 15.75 -10.12
C ARG A 154 1.47 16.29 -11.01
N THR A 155 0.55 15.40 -11.37
CA THR A 155 -0.66 15.77 -12.11
C THR A 155 -1.88 15.23 -11.38
N ILE A 156 -2.97 16.00 -11.42
CA ILE A 156 -4.28 15.59 -10.91
C ILE A 156 -5.29 15.81 -12.02
N LYS A 157 -6.03 14.76 -12.37
CA LYS A 157 -7.13 14.83 -13.32
C LYS A 157 -8.41 15.30 -12.66
N VAL A 158 -9.29 15.91 -13.45
CA VAL A 158 -10.61 16.37 -12.98
C VAL A 158 -11.35 15.21 -12.28
N LYS A 159 -11.79 15.44 -11.03
CA LYS A 159 -12.27 14.38 -10.13
C LYS A 159 -13.59 13.73 -10.57
N HIS A 160 -14.51 14.51 -11.10
CA HIS A 160 -15.86 14.03 -11.42
C HIS A 160 -16.07 13.83 -12.92
N PRO A 161 -16.73 12.73 -13.34
CA PRO A 161 -17.06 12.48 -14.75
C PRO A 161 -17.82 13.61 -15.43
N LYS A 162 -18.65 14.36 -14.68
CA LYS A 162 -19.34 15.55 -15.21
C LYS A 162 -18.37 16.60 -15.76
N GLY A 163 -17.19 16.75 -15.16
CA GLY A 163 -16.18 17.69 -15.64
C GLY A 163 -15.50 17.24 -16.94
N TYR A 164 -15.55 15.95 -17.29
CA TYR A 164 -15.08 15.44 -18.58
C TYR A 164 -16.12 15.63 -19.71
N LEU A 165 -17.38 15.86 -19.35
CA LEU A 165 -18.45 16.15 -20.30
C LEU A 165 -18.56 17.64 -20.64
N ASP A 166 -17.79 18.49 -19.94
CA ASP A 166 -17.72 19.92 -20.18
C ASP A 166 -16.58 20.23 -21.17
N ASN A 167 -16.95 20.48 -22.43
CA ASN A 167 -16.00 20.80 -23.51
C ASN A 167 -15.24 22.13 -23.31
N SER A 168 -15.62 22.94 -22.33
CA SER A 168 -14.94 24.21 -22.02
C SER A 168 -13.82 24.06 -20.98
N ARG A 169 -13.65 22.86 -20.40
CA ARG A 169 -12.73 22.60 -19.30
C ARG A 169 -11.60 21.65 -19.71
N ASP A 170 -10.38 22.00 -19.33
CA ASP A 170 -9.25 21.08 -19.44
C ASP A 170 -9.38 19.88 -18.49
N PHE A 171 -8.97 18.70 -18.96
CA PHE A 171 -9.02 17.47 -18.15
C PHE A 171 -7.93 17.42 -17.06
N LEU A 172 -6.95 18.31 -17.13
CA LEU A 172 -5.89 18.48 -16.13
C LEU A 172 -6.35 19.52 -15.12
N ASP A 173 -6.59 19.09 -13.89
CA ASP A 173 -7.05 19.98 -12.81
C ASP A 173 -5.87 20.69 -12.14
N GLN A 174 -4.79 19.95 -11.88
CA GLN A 174 -3.58 20.52 -11.26
C GLN A 174 -2.33 19.92 -11.88
N LEU A 175 -1.31 20.77 -11.99
CA LEU A 175 0.06 20.41 -12.30
C LEU A 175 0.96 21.16 -11.33
N SER A 176 1.79 20.44 -10.60
CA SER A 176 2.73 21.02 -9.63
C SER A 176 4.07 20.32 -9.70
N GLU A 177 5.13 21.06 -9.41
CA GLU A 177 6.46 20.51 -9.17
C GLU A 177 6.57 20.09 -7.69
N VAL A 178 7.24 18.97 -7.42
CA VAL A 178 7.60 18.57 -6.05
C VAL A 178 8.89 19.26 -5.66
N ASP A 179 8.82 20.07 -4.60
CA ASP A 179 9.95 20.82 -4.08
C ASP A 179 11.05 19.88 -3.57
N GLU A 180 12.31 20.26 -3.76
CA GLU A 180 13.46 19.44 -3.34
C GLU A 180 13.44 19.11 -1.84
N SER A 181 12.86 19.99 -1.00
CA SER A 181 12.70 19.75 0.43
C SER A 181 11.76 18.59 0.78
N ASP A 182 10.79 18.31 -0.10
CA ASP A 182 9.72 17.34 0.18
C ASP A 182 10.09 15.93 -0.30
N ARG A 183 10.95 15.86 -1.33
CA ARG A 183 11.35 14.58 -1.97
C ARG A 183 11.98 13.57 -1.02
N PRO A 184 12.85 13.95 -0.04
CA PRO A 184 13.38 13.00 0.93
C PRO A 184 12.27 12.27 1.70
N PHE A 185 11.32 13.04 2.23
CA PHE A 185 10.20 12.48 2.99
C PHE A 185 9.27 11.67 2.09
N GLU A 186 8.90 12.17 0.91
CA GLU A 186 8.05 11.44 -0.04
C GLU A 186 8.68 10.10 -0.45
N PHE A 187 9.98 10.08 -0.75
CA PHE A 187 10.69 8.84 -1.07
C PHE A 187 10.62 7.85 0.09
N MET A 188 10.91 8.29 1.32
CA MET A 188 10.88 7.41 2.49
C MET A 188 9.46 6.91 2.80
N MET A 189 8.46 7.78 2.70
CA MET A 189 7.05 7.43 2.88
C MET A 189 6.61 6.33 1.92
N ASN A 190 7.10 6.36 0.68
CA ASN A 190 6.80 5.33 -0.31
C ASN A 190 7.64 4.07 -0.10
N GLN A 191 8.97 4.22 -0.04
CA GLN A 191 9.92 3.11 -0.07
C GLN A 191 9.87 2.26 1.20
N LEU A 192 9.70 2.86 2.37
CA LEU A 192 9.72 2.13 3.65
C LEU A 192 8.46 1.27 3.88
N ARG A 193 7.47 1.36 2.98
CA ARG A 193 6.33 0.43 2.95
C ARG A 193 6.71 -0.95 2.39
N LEU A 194 7.78 -1.03 1.60
CA LEU A 194 8.25 -2.28 1.02
C LEU A 194 9.05 -3.09 2.04
N HIS A 195 8.93 -4.40 1.95
CA HIS A 195 9.77 -5.33 2.70
C HIS A 195 11.12 -5.59 2.01
N SER A 196 11.43 -4.84 0.96
CA SER A 196 12.69 -4.87 0.24
C SER A 196 13.57 -3.68 0.61
N ALA A 197 14.89 -3.89 0.61
CA ALA A 197 15.84 -2.80 0.80
C ALA A 197 15.84 -1.83 -0.38
N PHE A 198 16.33 -0.61 -0.13
CA PHE A 198 16.78 0.29 -1.19
C PHE A 198 18.26 0.62 -1.02
N ASN A 199 18.91 1.03 -2.10
CA ASN A 199 20.29 1.50 -2.07
C ASN A 199 20.39 3.01 -2.38
N ILE A 200 21.59 3.55 -2.22
CA ILE A 200 21.89 4.96 -2.45
C ILE A 200 21.53 5.37 -3.89
N ASN A 201 21.91 4.54 -4.88
CA ASN A 201 21.66 4.82 -6.29
C ASN A 201 20.17 4.99 -6.59
N GLN A 202 19.30 4.16 -6.00
CA GLN A 202 17.85 4.27 -6.13
C GLN A 202 17.33 5.58 -5.54
N PHE A 203 17.78 5.96 -4.35
CA PHE A 203 17.39 7.24 -3.74
C PHE A 203 17.78 8.42 -4.65
N GLN A 204 19.03 8.45 -5.11
CA GLN A 204 19.53 9.56 -5.91
C GLN A 204 18.85 9.62 -7.29
N ALA A 205 18.64 8.47 -7.93
CA ALA A 205 17.98 8.39 -9.23
C ALA A 205 16.50 8.81 -9.17
N SER A 206 15.79 8.49 -8.09
CA SER A 206 14.37 8.79 -7.96
C SER A 206 14.08 10.19 -7.42
N THR A 207 15.03 10.84 -6.74
CA THR A 207 14.84 12.17 -6.12
C THR A 207 15.64 13.28 -6.77
N GLY A 208 16.75 12.95 -7.44
CA GLY A 208 17.76 13.91 -7.91
C GLY A 208 18.67 14.45 -6.79
N LEU A 209 18.53 13.97 -5.55
CA LEU A 209 19.22 14.51 -4.38
C LEU A 209 20.43 13.67 -3.97
N ASN A 210 21.37 14.27 -3.25
CA ASN A 210 22.46 13.53 -2.62
C ASN A 210 21.98 12.79 -1.36
N ILE A 211 22.56 11.62 -1.08
CA ILE A 211 22.25 10.82 0.11
C ILE A 211 22.45 11.59 1.42
N SER A 212 23.30 12.62 1.44
CA SER A 212 23.50 13.49 2.61
C SER A 212 22.20 14.12 3.15
N SER A 213 21.18 14.27 2.30
CA SER A 213 19.85 14.75 2.71
C SER A 213 19.10 13.80 3.66
N VAL A 214 19.42 12.50 3.65
CA VAL A 214 18.72 11.47 4.44
C VAL A 214 19.62 10.61 5.30
N LEU A 215 20.93 10.55 5.01
CA LEU A 215 21.87 9.66 5.72
C LEU A 215 21.87 9.87 7.25
N PRO A 216 21.87 11.09 7.80
CA PRO A 216 21.79 11.27 9.25
C PRO A 216 20.52 10.68 9.87
N LEU A 217 19.39 10.81 9.16
CA LEU A 217 18.07 10.30 9.58
C LEU A 217 18.03 8.77 9.50
N LEU A 218 18.61 8.19 8.46
CA LEU A 218 18.78 6.74 8.33
C LEU A 218 19.64 6.17 9.47
N LYS A 219 20.74 6.82 9.83
CA LYS A 219 21.58 6.41 10.97
C LYS A 219 20.81 6.55 12.30
N LYS A 220 19.99 7.58 12.47
CA LYS A 220 19.09 7.73 13.64
C LYS A 220 18.05 6.60 13.70
N ALA A 221 17.42 6.25 12.58
CA ALA A 221 16.50 5.12 12.50
C ALA A 221 17.18 3.77 12.81
N GLN A 222 18.43 3.60 12.36
CA GLN A 222 19.25 2.44 12.67
C GLN A 222 19.60 2.35 14.17
N GLN A 223 19.97 3.46 14.80
CA GLN A 223 20.22 3.52 16.25
C GLN A 223 18.97 3.13 17.06
N ARG A 224 17.78 3.50 16.58
CA ARG A 224 16.48 3.07 17.14
C ARG A 224 16.10 1.62 16.80
N LYS A 225 16.93 0.89 16.05
CA LYS A 225 16.69 -0.49 15.57
C LYS A 225 15.44 -0.62 14.68
N LEU A 226 14.97 0.47 14.09
CA LEU A 226 13.84 0.49 13.15
C LEU A 226 14.30 0.19 11.72
N MET A 227 15.56 0.49 11.41
CA MET A 227 16.19 0.14 10.15
C MET A 227 17.53 -0.56 10.38
N VAL A 228 17.99 -1.26 9.36
CA VAL A 228 19.33 -1.87 9.30
C VAL A 228 19.96 -1.50 7.97
N CYS A 229 21.29 -1.36 7.99
CA CYS A 229 22.10 -1.20 6.79
C CYS A 229 22.93 -2.46 6.59
N GLU A 230 22.78 -3.11 5.44
CA GLU A 230 23.61 -4.22 5.00
C GLU A 230 24.57 -3.73 3.92
N VAL A 231 25.83 -4.18 3.93
CA VAL A 231 26.79 -3.87 2.87
C VAL A 231 27.00 -5.11 2.01
N LYS A 232 26.72 -4.99 0.71
CA LYS A 232 26.93 -6.04 -0.30
C LYS A 232 27.61 -5.42 -1.50
N ASP A 233 28.68 -6.04 -1.99
CA ASP A 233 29.43 -5.57 -3.16
C ASP A 233 29.88 -4.09 -3.07
N ASN A 234 30.30 -3.64 -1.88
CA ASN A 234 30.64 -2.26 -1.55
C ASN A 234 29.50 -1.22 -1.69
N GLU A 235 28.24 -1.68 -1.76
CA GLU A 235 27.06 -0.83 -1.73
C GLU A 235 26.26 -0.99 -0.42
N GLU A 236 25.72 0.11 0.09
CA GLU A 236 24.83 0.13 1.25
C GLU A 236 23.37 -0.13 0.84
N TYR A 237 22.75 -1.11 1.48
CA TYR A 237 21.34 -1.46 1.36
C TYR A 237 20.62 -1.21 2.68
N TRP A 238 19.62 -0.33 2.63
CA TRP A 238 18.83 0.08 3.79
C TRP A 238 17.50 -0.64 3.81
N LEU A 239 17.22 -1.36 4.89
CA LEU A 239 16.04 -2.19 5.07
C LEU A 239 15.31 -1.82 6.37
N VAL A 240 13.97 -1.84 6.32
CA VAL A 240 13.14 -1.72 7.52
C VAL A 240 13.19 -3.04 8.30
N THR A 241 13.49 -2.98 9.60
CA THR A 241 13.49 -4.18 10.45
C THR A 241 12.07 -4.64 10.73
N GLN A 242 11.88 -5.86 11.25
CA GLN A 242 10.56 -6.31 11.70
C GLN A 242 9.96 -5.37 12.76
N THR A 243 10.78 -4.77 13.62
CA THR A 243 10.35 -3.74 14.56
C THR A 243 9.94 -2.46 13.83
N GLY A 244 10.73 -2.00 12.86
CA GLY A 244 10.39 -0.85 12.02
C GLY A 244 9.08 -1.02 11.26
N GLN A 245 8.78 -2.21 10.76
CA GLN A 245 7.51 -2.50 10.08
C GLN A 245 6.31 -2.37 11.02
N ARG A 246 6.43 -2.82 12.27
CA ARG A 246 5.38 -2.68 13.29
C ARG A 246 5.15 -1.22 13.69
N TYR A 247 6.21 -0.42 13.71
CA TYR A 247 6.20 0.99 14.11
C TYR A 247 6.51 1.90 12.92
N LEU A 248 5.90 1.62 11.76
CA LEU A 248 6.23 2.33 10.53
C LEU A 248 5.93 3.83 10.63
N ASN A 249 4.84 4.22 11.31
CA ASN A 249 4.52 5.64 11.50
C ASN A 249 5.61 6.34 12.34
N ASP A 250 6.03 5.74 13.46
CA ASP A 250 7.13 6.28 14.29
C ASP A 250 8.48 6.34 13.56
N LEU A 251 8.68 5.44 12.58
CA LEU A 251 9.82 5.46 11.68
C LEU A 251 9.71 6.62 10.69
N LEU A 252 8.55 6.83 10.07
CA LEU A 252 8.32 7.91 9.12
C LEU A 252 8.45 9.29 9.76
N GLU A 253 8.04 9.45 11.02
CA GLU A 253 8.24 10.67 11.79
C GLU A 253 9.72 11.09 11.95
N ILE A 254 10.68 10.18 11.76
CA ILE A 254 12.11 10.52 11.77
C ILE A 254 12.48 11.35 10.53
N PHE A 255 11.70 11.26 9.45
CA PHE A 255 11.95 11.90 8.16
C PHE A 255 11.07 13.13 7.90
N LEU A 256 10.22 13.51 8.85
CA LEU A 256 9.44 14.76 8.84
C LEU A 256 10.27 15.97 9.28
#